data_AF-A0A132Z7U2-F1
#
_entry.id   AF-A0A132Z7U2-F1
#
_cell.length_a   1.000
_cell.length_b   1.000
_cell.length_c   1.000
_cell.angle_alpha   90.00
_cell.angle_beta   90.00
_cell.angle_gamma   90.00
#
_symmetry.space_group_name_H-M   'P 1'
#
loop_
_entity.id
_entity.type
_entity.pdbx_description
1 polymer ?
#
loop_
_entity_poly.entity_id
_entity_poly.type
_entity_poly.pdbx_seq_one_letter_code
_entity_poly.pdbx_strand_id
1 'polypeptide(L)'
;MNNNEKILHVLDSFETIQEELKKYRDVLEQRYDFVNQQKSNHMDFILNMNDLKKKLVERKEQEKLIKAYFELGEKEVKKAMELNEDRRVLDQLLEQLLVMFQKGRIDEDLIEEGLRKYPANSGIGIVLKAIDEEEIEDFIPAEDFESAMEYIKYYSQGITAFREFDPEDVIHDLNNLKEWCEGYEVDDSGLDYLISIMEIEEEMPDKPDPTDILELIHDARNPIAYISRGYTVLEYYKPYISAMNHLRRVLREKREYRSVLNASNRLEKAVSELDAYYREHYLQAGGMPRNTKANISRYIKEAE
;
A
#
# COMPACT_ATOMS: atom_id res chain seq x y z
N MET A 1 55.25 -3.28 0.15
CA MET A 1 54.34 -4.14 -0.63
C MET A 1 54.53 -3.88 -2.10
N ASN A 2 54.71 -4.92 -2.90
CA ASN A 2 54.67 -4.82 -4.37
C ASN A 2 53.20 -4.75 -4.87
N ASN A 3 52.98 -4.53 -6.16
CA ASN A 3 51.61 -4.38 -6.70
C ASN A 3 50.76 -5.64 -6.50
N ASN A 4 51.35 -6.84 -6.56
CA ASN A 4 50.66 -8.10 -6.31
C ASN A 4 50.15 -8.15 -4.85
N GLU A 5 51.04 -7.93 -3.87
CA GLU A 5 50.68 -7.90 -2.43
C GLU A 5 49.61 -6.84 -2.12
N LYS A 6 49.61 -5.72 -2.85
CA LYS A 6 48.59 -4.67 -2.72
C LYS A 6 47.23 -5.06 -3.29
N ILE A 7 47.20 -5.76 -4.43
CA ILE A 7 45.94 -6.28 -4.99
C ILE A 7 45.37 -7.33 -4.05
N LEU A 8 46.19 -8.26 -3.56
CA LEU A 8 45.76 -9.28 -2.60
C LEU A 8 45.18 -8.66 -1.32
N HIS A 9 45.84 -7.66 -0.75
CA HIS A 9 45.30 -6.93 0.40
C HIS A 9 43.92 -6.33 0.11
N VAL A 10 43.69 -5.78 -1.09
CA VAL A 10 42.37 -5.28 -1.50
C VAL A 10 41.34 -6.40 -1.56
N LEU A 11 41.69 -7.52 -2.20
CA LEU A 11 40.78 -8.66 -2.37
C LEU A 11 40.41 -9.30 -1.03
N ASP A 12 41.37 -9.43 -0.11
CA ASP A 12 41.15 -9.97 1.24
C ASP A 12 40.33 -9.00 2.10
N SER A 13 40.68 -7.70 2.07
CA SER A 13 39.90 -6.68 2.81
C SER A 13 38.46 -6.61 2.32
N PHE A 14 38.23 -6.83 1.03
CA PHE A 14 36.89 -6.80 0.47
C PHE A 14 36.00 -7.94 0.98
N GLU A 15 36.54 -9.14 1.20
CA GLU A 15 35.75 -10.26 1.75
C GLU A 15 35.14 -9.89 3.11
N THR A 16 35.95 -9.33 4.01
CA THR A 16 35.48 -8.89 5.33
C THR A 16 34.50 -7.72 5.24
N ILE A 17 34.76 -6.75 4.35
CA ILE A 17 33.82 -5.64 4.10
C ILE A 17 32.48 -6.16 3.57
N GLN A 18 32.51 -7.15 2.67
CA GLN A 18 31.30 -7.69 2.03
C GLN A 18 30.40 -8.41 3.02
N GLU A 19 30.97 -9.17 3.96
CA GLU A 19 30.20 -9.86 5.01
C GLU A 19 29.45 -8.87 5.90
N GLU A 20 30.13 -7.84 6.42
CA GLU A 20 29.49 -6.82 7.25
C GLU A 20 28.50 -5.96 6.45
N LEU A 21 28.84 -5.64 5.21
CA LEU A 21 27.95 -4.89 4.31
C LEU A 21 26.69 -5.69 3.97
N LYS A 22 26.75 -7.02 3.92
CA LYS A 22 25.56 -7.87 3.76
C LYS A 22 24.64 -7.73 4.97
N LYS A 23 25.14 -7.95 6.19
CA LYS A 23 24.34 -7.81 7.42
C LYS A 23 23.66 -6.44 7.52
N TYR A 24 24.41 -5.38 7.20
CA TYR A 24 23.88 -4.01 7.19
C TYR A 24 22.81 -3.79 6.10
N ARG A 25 23.00 -4.36 4.90
CA ARG A 25 22.01 -4.29 3.82
C ARG A 25 20.74 -5.04 4.17
N ASP A 26 20.83 -6.23 4.78
CA ASP A 26 19.67 -7.06 5.12
C ASP A 26 18.70 -6.29 6.03
N VAL A 27 19.21 -5.58 7.05
CA VAL A 27 18.38 -4.73 7.92
C VAL A 27 17.79 -3.53 7.15
N LEU A 28 18.57 -2.92 6.25
CA LEU A 28 18.04 -1.82 5.41
C LEU A 28 16.97 -2.30 4.42
N GLU A 29 17.07 -3.53 3.92
CA GLU A 29 16.09 -4.16 3.05
C GLU A 29 14.78 -4.37 3.79
N GLN A 30 14.83 -4.94 5.01
CA GLN A 30 13.64 -5.07 5.88
C GLN A 30 12.96 -3.73 6.11
N ARG A 31 13.71 -2.67 6.41
CA ARG A 31 13.17 -1.30 6.54
C ARG A 31 12.54 -0.80 5.23
N TYR A 32 13.17 -1.07 4.10
CA TYR A 32 12.66 -0.67 2.79
C TYR A 32 11.35 -1.39 2.45
N ASP A 33 11.27 -2.68 2.74
CA ASP A 33 10.08 -3.49 2.54
C ASP A 33 8.94 -3.04 3.45
N PHE A 34 9.22 -2.82 4.74
CA PHE A 34 8.26 -2.24 5.69
C PHE A 34 7.67 -0.92 5.16
N VAL A 35 8.51 0.01 4.70
CA VAL A 35 8.05 1.30 4.16
C VAL A 35 7.18 1.13 2.90
N ASN A 36 7.46 0.14 2.07
CA ASN A 36 6.65 -0.13 0.87
C ASN A 36 5.34 -0.82 1.23
N GLN A 37 5.34 -1.76 2.17
CA GLN A 37 4.14 -2.40 2.69
C GLN A 37 3.20 -1.35 3.27
N GLN A 38 3.70 -0.45 4.12
CA GLN A 38 2.91 0.65 4.69
C GLN A 38 2.32 1.58 3.63
N LYS A 39 3.04 1.82 2.52
CA LYS A 39 2.50 2.58 1.38
C LYS A 39 1.40 1.82 0.64
N SER A 40 1.58 0.52 0.46
CA SER A 40 0.56 -0.35 -0.16
C SER A 40 -0.71 -0.36 0.68
N ASN A 41 -0.56 -0.64 1.98
CA ASN A 41 -1.64 -0.63 2.98
C ASN A 41 -2.41 0.69 2.95
N HIS A 42 -1.72 1.83 2.91
CA HIS A 42 -2.40 3.12 2.81
C HIS A 42 -3.15 3.33 1.49
N MET A 43 -2.58 2.91 0.35
CA MET A 43 -3.25 3.01 -0.94
C MET A 43 -4.52 2.16 -0.95
N ASP A 44 -4.45 0.96 -0.41
CA ASP A 44 -5.59 0.06 -0.24
C ASP A 44 -6.65 0.69 0.67
N PHE A 45 -6.23 1.32 1.76
CA PHE A 45 -7.11 2.07 2.66
C PHE A 45 -7.88 3.15 1.92
N ILE A 46 -7.19 4.02 1.18
CA ILE A 46 -7.83 5.09 0.39
C ILE A 46 -8.79 4.52 -0.64
N LEU A 47 -8.43 3.43 -1.33
CA LEU A 47 -9.26 2.84 -2.36
C LEU A 47 -10.56 2.30 -1.79
N ASN A 48 -10.50 1.51 -0.72
CA ASN A 48 -11.69 0.95 -0.08
C ASN A 48 -12.58 2.03 0.54
N MET A 49 -12.00 3.05 1.17
CA MET A 49 -12.78 4.17 1.72
C MET A 49 -13.47 4.99 0.61
N ASN A 50 -12.84 5.17 -0.54
CA ASN A 50 -13.48 5.83 -1.68
C ASN A 50 -14.57 4.97 -2.35
N ASP A 51 -14.38 3.66 -2.38
CA ASP A 51 -15.41 2.73 -2.85
C ASP A 51 -16.65 2.78 -1.94
N LEU A 52 -16.45 2.74 -0.63
CA LEU A 52 -17.53 2.89 0.34
C LEU A 52 -18.24 4.24 0.17
N LYS A 53 -17.50 5.34 0.04
CA LYS A 53 -18.07 6.66 -0.27
C LYS A 53 -18.96 6.63 -1.51
N LYS A 54 -18.52 5.96 -2.57
CA LYS A 54 -19.28 5.86 -3.82
C LYS A 54 -20.59 5.12 -3.58
N LYS A 55 -20.55 3.98 -2.89
CA LYS A 55 -21.73 3.19 -2.52
C LYS A 55 -22.72 3.99 -1.67
N LEU A 56 -22.23 4.75 -0.69
CA LEU A 56 -23.06 5.65 0.13
C LEU A 56 -23.76 6.73 -0.71
N VAL A 57 -23.06 7.31 -1.67
CA VAL A 57 -23.64 8.32 -2.57
C VAL A 57 -24.69 7.70 -3.48
N GLU A 58 -24.40 6.54 -4.08
CA GLU A 58 -25.36 5.79 -4.92
C GLU A 58 -26.62 5.46 -4.11
N ARG A 59 -26.45 4.96 -2.88
CA ARG A 59 -27.56 4.70 -1.95
C ARG A 59 -28.40 5.95 -1.70
N LYS A 60 -27.77 7.10 -1.46
CA LYS A 60 -28.46 8.39 -1.28
C LYS A 60 -29.16 8.91 -2.53
N GLU A 61 -28.66 8.61 -3.71
CA GLU A 61 -29.33 8.95 -4.97
C GLU A 61 -30.59 8.11 -5.18
N GLN A 62 -30.52 6.81 -4.87
CA GLN A 62 -31.70 5.93 -4.86
C GLN A 62 -32.77 6.43 -3.88
N GLU A 63 -32.40 6.82 -2.65
CA GLU A 63 -33.38 7.36 -1.69
C GLU A 63 -34.12 8.60 -2.22
N LYS A 64 -33.40 9.48 -2.92
CA LYS A 64 -33.99 10.68 -3.51
C LYS A 64 -34.97 10.34 -4.63
N LEU A 65 -34.65 9.34 -5.45
CA LEU A 65 -35.54 8.81 -6.49
C LEU A 65 -36.83 8.26 -5.88
N ILE A 66 -36.72 7.38 -4.88
CA ILE A 66 -37.89 6.81 -4.19
C ILE A 66 -38.74 7.89 -3.53
N LYS A 67 -38.13 8.88 -2.86
CA LYS A 67 -38.87 10.02 -2.29
C LYS A 67 -39.63 10.81 -3.35
N ALA A 68 -39.04 11.03 -4.52
CA ALA A 68 -39.73 11.68 -5.63
C ALA A 68 -40.91 10.83 -6.14
N TYR A 69 -40.77 9.50 -6.17
CA TYR A 69 -41.88 8.59 -6.48
C TYR A 69 -42.98 8.63 -5.43
N PHE A 70 -42.65 8.70 -4.14
CA PHE A 70 -43.63 8.90 -3.07
C PHE A 70 -44.43 10.21 -3.22
N GLU A 71 -43.77 11.32 -3.53
CA GLU A 71 -44.45 12.59 -3.78
C GLU A 71 -45.40 12.52 -5.00
N LEU A 72 -45.00 11.78 -6.04
CA LEU A 72 -45.83 11.55 -7.22
C LEU A 72 -47.01 10.63 -6.90
N GLY A 73 -46.76 9.54 -6.18
CA GLY A 73 -47.76 8.58 -5.72
C GLY A 73 -48.81 9.25 -4.84
N GLU A 74 -48.41 10.12 -3.91
CA GLU A 74 -49.32 10.88 -3.06
C GLU A 74 -50.28 11.73 -3.91
N LYS A 75 -49.78 12.39 -4.97
CA LYS A 75 -50.59 13.19 -5.90
C LYS A 75 -51.56 12.33 -6.69
N GLU A 76 -51.09 11.20 -7.23
CA GLU A 76 -51.91 10.29 -8.02
C GLU A 76 -53.01 9.62 -7.18
N VAL A 77 -52.71 9.23 -5.94
CA VAL A 77 -53.69 8.68 -5.00
C VAL A 77 -54.74 9.72 -4.62
N LYS A 78 -54.35 10.95 -4.27
CA LYS A 78 -55.30 12.04 -3.99
C LYS A 78 -56.25 12.29 -5.15
N LYS A 79 -55.72 12.36 -6.37
CA LYS A 79 -56.52 12.52 -7.59
C LYS A 79 -57.47 11.35 -7.82
N ALA A 80 -57.03 10.12 -7.57
CA ALA A 80 -57.88 8.94 -7.67
C ALA A 80 -59.00 8.94 -6.62
N MET A 81 -58.72 9.39 -5.40
CA MET A 81 -59.71 9.55 -4.32
C MET A 81 -60.76 10.62 -4.67
N GLU A 82 -60.36 11.79 -5.18
CA GLU A 82 -61.28 12.84 -5.64
C GLU A 82 -62.26 12.32 -6.72
N LEU A 83 -61.78 11.50 -7.65
CA LEU A 83 -62.61 10.86 -8.69
C LEU A 83 -63.50 9.73 -8.13
N ASN A 84 -63.14 9.13 -7.01
CA ASN A 84 -63.88 8.04 -6.36
C ASN A 84 -64.95 8.54 -5.37
N GLU A 85 -64.82 9.73 -4.79
CA GLU A 85 -65.87 10.34 -3.95
C GLU A 85 -67.20 10.44 -4.69
N ASP A 86 -67.16 10.63 -6.01
CA ASP A 86 -68.33 10.57 -6.91
C ASP A 86 -69.02 9.18 -6.96
N ARG A 87 -68.38 8.11 -6.46
CA ARG A 87 -68.84 6.70 -6.53
C ARG A 87 -69.10 6.03 -5.17
N ARG A 88 -69.03 6.76 -4.05
CA ARG A 88 -69.43 6.33 -2.67
C ARG A 88 -68.69 5.13 -2.04
N VAL A 89 -67.79 4.44 -2.72
CA VAL A 89 -67.02 3.34 -2.11
C VAL A 89 -65.62 3.84 -1.78
N LEU A 90 -65.35 4.03 -0.48
CA LEU A 90 -64.01 4.28 0.02
C LEU A 90 -63.14 3.06 -0.29
N ASP A 91 -62.07 3.26 -1.04
CA ASP A 91 -61.10 2.21 -1.32
C ASP A 91 -60.04 2.19 -0.21
N GLN A 92 -60.14 1.24 0.71
CA GLN A 92 -59.20 1.07 1.84
C GLN A 92 -57.74 0.99 1.37
N LEU A 93 -57.49 0.44 0.18
CA LEU A 93 -56.13 0.36 -0.38
C LEU A 93 -55.59 1.74 -0.75
N LEU A 94 -56.42 2.64 -1.30
CA LEU A 94 -55.98 4.02 -1.58
C LEU A 94 -55.59 4.77 -0.31
N GLU A 95 -56.33 4.56 0.78
CA GLU A 95 -55.99 5.17 2.07
C GLU A 95 -54.68 4.64 2.63
N GLN A 96 -54.46 3.33 2.55
CA GLN A 96 -53.22 2.70 2.98
C GLN A 96 -52.02 3.17 2.13
N LEU A 97 -52.17 3.20 0.80
CA LEU A 97 -51.16 3.73 -0.13
C LEU A 97 -50.89 5.22 0.14
N LEU A 98 -51.92 6.02 0.43
CA LEU A 98 -51.73 7.42 0.79
C LEU A 98 -50.89 7.57 2.06
N VAL A 99 -51.18 6.79 3.09
CA VAL A 99 -50.43 6.80 4.35
C VAL A 99 -48.98 6.36 4.12
N MET A 100 -48.77 5.32 3.31
CA MET A 100 -47.45 4.82 2.92
C MET A 100 -46.62 5.94 2.26
N PHE A 101 -47.19 6.59 1.23
CA PHE A 101 -46.55 7.69 0.51
C PHE A 101 -46.27 8.91 1.38
N GLN A 102 -47.22 9.30 2.25
CA GLN A 102 -47.04 10.44 3.17
C GLN A 102 -45.96 10.20 4.22
N LYS A 103 -45.83 8.95 4.68
CA LYS A 103 -44.79 8.57 5.64
C LYS A 103 -43.45 8.28 4.98
N GLY A 104 -43.42 8.17 3.66
CA GLY A 104 -42.26 7.71 2.91
C GLY A 104 -41.74 6.37 3.43
N ARG A 105 -42.65 5.41 3.65
CA ARG A 105 -42.27 4.05 4.07
C ARG A 105 -42.57 3.09 2.95
N ILE A 106 -41.71 2.11 2.76
CA ILE A 106 -41.95 1.01 1.84
C ILE A 106 -42.70 -0.08 2.62
N ASP A 107 -43.78 -0.58 2.04
CA ASP A 107 -44.56 -1.69 2.56
C ASP A 107 -44.80 -2.61 1.36
N GLU A 108 -44.01 -3.68 1.28
CA GLU A 108 -43.97 -4.59 0.13
C GLU A 108 -45.33 -5.24 -0.13
N ASP A 109 -46.05 -5.62 0.93
CA ASP A 109 -47.38 -6.20 0.84
C ASP A 109 -48.35 -5.21 0.19
N LEU A 110 -48.29 -3.93 0.59
CA LEU A 110 -49.09 -2.87 -0.02
C LEU A 110 -48.70 -2.56 -1.47
N ILE A 111 -47.40 -2.60 -1.79
CA ILE A 111 -46.92 -2.43 -3.17
C ILE A 111 -47.45 -3.58 -4.04
N GLU A 112 -47.33 -4.82 -3.58
CA GLU A 112 -47.79 -5.99 -4.32
C GLU A 112 -49.31 -5.97 -4.52
N GLU A 113 -50.08 -5.66 -3.47
CA GLU A 113 -51.53 -5.53 -3.56
C GLU A 113 -51.93 -4.38 -4.51
N GLY A 114 -51.22 -3.25 -4.43
CA GLY A 114 -51.40 -2.11 -5.32
C GLY A 114 -51.14 -2.46 -6.78
N LEU A 115 -50.05 -3.17 -7.08
CA LEU A 115 -49.71 -3.61 -8.44
C LEU A 115 -50.71 -4.63 -9.00
N ARG A 116 -51.31 -5.47 -8.15
CA ARG A 116 -52.39 -6.39 -8.56
C ARG A 116 -53.68 -5.65 -8.91
N LYS A 117 -53.98 -4.55 -8.22
CA LYS A 117 -55.22 -3.79 -8.38
C LYS A 117 -55.16 -2.73 -9.48
N TYR A 118 -54.05 -2.00 -9.56
CA TYR A 118 -53.88 -0.90 -10.49
C TYR A 118 -53.06 -1.34 -11.71
N PRO A 119 -53.57 -1.17 -12.94
CA PRO A 119 -52.82 -1.49 -14.14
C PRO A 119 -51.46 -0.79 -14.16
N ALA A 120 -50.41 -1.48 -14.63
CA ALA A 120 -49.04 -0.94 -14.68
C ALA A 120 -48.88 0.32 -15.55
N ASN A 121 -49.87 0.63 -16.42
CA ASN A 121 -49.90 1.84 -17.24
C ASN A 121 -50.74 2.98 -16.63
N SER A 122 -51.31 2.78 -15.44
CA SER A 122 -51.97 3.84 -14.66
C SER A 122 -50.93 4.67 -13.89
N GLY A 123 -51.26 5.92 -13.52
CA GLY A 123 -50.35 6.79 -12.77
C GLY A 123 -49.86 6.13 -11.47
N ILE A 124 -50.77 5.56 -10.68
CA ILE A 124 -50.45 4.82 -9.45
C ILE A 124 -49.59 3.57 -9.76
N GLY A 125 -49.99 2.77 -10.77
CA GLY A 125 -49.25 1.55 -11.13
C GLY A 125 -47.82 1.81 -11.62
N ILE A 126 -47.59 2.90 -12.36
CA ILE A 126 -46.25 3.32 -12.79
C ILE A 126 -45.39 3.67 -11.58
N VAL A 127 -45.94 4.43 -10.62
CA VAL A 127 -45.22 4.83 -9.40
C VAL A 127 -44.88 3.60 -8.55
N LEU A 128 -45.85 2.71 -8.32
CA LEU A 128 -45.62 1.50 -7.53
C LEU A 128 -44.54 0.62 -8.15
N LYS A 129 -44.57 0.44 -9.47
CA LYS A 129 -43.55 -0.34 -10.19
C LYS A 129 -42.16 0.28 -10.09
N ALA A 130 -42.06 1.61 -10.14
CA ALA A 130 -40.79 2.29 -10.00
C ALA A 130 -40.23 2.20 -8.57
N ILE A 131 -41.08 2.21 -7.54
CA ILE A 131 -40.64 1.99 -6.15
C ILE A 131 -40.18 0.54 -5.96
N ASP A 132 -40.94 -0.42 -6.48
CA ASP A 132 -40.63 -1.85 -6.47
C ASP A 132 -39.29 -2.16 -7.15
N GLU A 133 -38.96 -1.47 -8.24
CA GLU A 133 -37.70 -1.68 -8.99
C GLU A 133 -36.47 -1.01 -8.34
N GLU A 134 -36.64 -0.04 -7.45
CA GLU A 134 -35.55 0.74 -6.85
C GLU A 134 -35.16 0.28 -5.42
N GLU A 135 -35.72 -0.86 -4.96
CA GLU A 135 -35.49 -1.57 -3.67
C GLU A 135 -34.61 -0.84 -2.63
N ILE A 136 -35.26 -0.37 -1.55
CA ILE A 136 -34.59 0.19 -0.37
C ILE A 136 -35.33 -0.30 0.87
N GLU A 137 -34.66 -1.02 1.77
CA GLU A 137 -35.27 -1.41 3.05
C GLU A 137 -35.44 -0.21 3.99
N ASP A 138 -34.41 0.63 4.14
CA ASP A 138 -34.43 1.77 5.07
C ASP A 138 -33.80 3.07 4.52
N PHE A 139 -34.33 4.22 4.96
CA PHE A 139 -33.75 5.53 4.64
C PHE A 139 -32.71 5.94 5.68
N ILE A 140 -31.50 6.23 5.21
CA ILE A 140 -30.41 6.74 6.03
C ILE A 140 -30.78 8.17 6.51
N PRO A 141 -30.66 8.51 7.80
CA PRO A 141 -30.77 9.88 8.28
C PRO A 141 -29.71 10.80 7.65
N ALA A 142 -30.00 12.10 7.52
CA ALA A 142 -29.02 13.05 6.94
C ALA A 142 -27.75 13.17 7.81
N GLU A 143 -27.92 13.21 9.13
CA GLU A 143 -26.85 13.35 10.13
C GLU A 143 -25.90 12.15 10.09
N ASP A 144 -26.47 10.94 9.99
CA ASP A 144 -25.74 9.68 9.87
C ASP A 144 -24.89 9.63 8.60
N PHE A 145 -25.48 10.03 7.45
CA PHE A 145 -24.76 10.11 6.19
C PHE A 145 -23.62 11.14 6.24
N GLU A 146 -23.87 12.33 6.78
CA GLU A 146 -22.85 13.37 6.94
C GLU A 146 -21.70 12.88 7.84
N SER A 147 -22.02 12.19 8.94
CA SER A 147 -21.04 11.62 9.86
C SER A 147 -20.15 10.57 9.17
N ALA A 148 -20.75 9.64 8.42
CA ALA A 148 -20.01 8.64 7.64
C ALA A 148 -19.10 9.31 6.58
N MET A 149 -19.57 10.38 5.94
CA MET A 149 -18.79 11.11 4.93
C MET A 149 -17.62 11.90 5.53
N GLU A 150 -17.81 12.50 6.70
CA GLU A 150 -16.73 13.15 7.46
C GLU A 150 -15.68 12.14 7.89
N TYR A 151 -16.13 11.00 8.41
CA TYR A 151 -15.29 9.88 8.78
C TYR A 151 -14.42 9.39 7.63
N ILE A 152 -15.03 9.11 6.48
CA ILE A 152 -14.31 8.69 5.27
C ILE A 152 -13.30 9.74 4.82
N LYS A 153 -13.67 11.02 4.88
CA LYS A 153 -12.78 12.12 4.54
C LYS A 153 -11.60 12.23 5.52
N TYR A 154 -11.80 11.94 6.79
CA TYR A 154 -10.73 11.99 7.80
C TYR A 154 -9.64 10.97 7.49
N TYR A 155 -10.00 9.71 7.23
CA TYR A 155 -9.01 8.65 7.00
C TYR A 155 -8.44 8.59 5.58
N SER A 156 -9.07 9.28 4.62
CA SER A 156 -8.53 9.44 3.26
C SER A 156 -7.53 10.60 3.13
N GLN A 157 -7.13 11.23 4.23
CA GLN A 157 -6.05 12.21 4.25
C GLN A 157 -4.72 11.49 3.98
N GLY A 158 -3.94 11.99 3.02
CA GLY A 158 -2.84 11.24 2.40
C GLY A 158 -1.77 10.67 3.37
N ILE A 159 -0.89 9.83 2.82
CA ILE A 159 0.06 8.92 3.51
C ILE A 159 0.63 9.41 4.84
N THR A 160 1.03 10.68 4.95
CA THR A 160 1.63 11.22 6.18
C THR A 160 0.66 11.18 7.36
N ALA A 161 -0.59 11.59 7.17
CA ALA A 161 -1.60 11.59 8.23
C ALA A 161 -1.94 10.17 8.67
N PHE A 162 -2.02 9.23 7.72
CA PHE A 162 -2.31 7.84 8.00
C PHE A 162 -1.30 7.16 8.94
N ARG A 163 -0.03 7.57 8.89
CA ARG A 163 1.02 7.05 9.78
C ARG A 163 0.92 7.56 11.22
N GLU A 164 0.13 8.60 11.45
CA GLU A 164 -0.04 9.21 12.77
C GLU A 164 -1.25 8.63 13.52
N PHE A 165 -2.08 7.83 12.86
CA PHE A 165 -3.22 7.19 13.49
C PHE A 165 -2.79 6.01 14.35
N ASP A 166 -3.39 5.93 15.53
CA ASP A 166 -3.28 4.75 16.38
C ASP A 166 -4.11 3.61 15.76
N PRO A 167 -3.51 2.44 15.48
CA PRO A 167 -4.25 1.30 14.94
C PRO A 167 -5.49 0.92 15.74
N GLU A 168 -5.45 1.02 17.08
CA GLU A 168 -6.59 0.68 17.93
C GLU A 168 -7.79 1.61 17.69
N ASP A 169 -7.53 2.92 17.59
CA ASP A 169 -8.55 3.93 17.32
C ASP A 169 -9.17 3.73 15.92
N VAL A 170 -8.34 3.48 14.92
CA VAL A 170 -8.79 3.23 13.54
C VAL A 170 -9.67 1.98 13.48
N ILE A 171 -9.26 0.89 14.13
CA ILE A 171 -10.03 -0.35 14.17
C ILE A 171 -11.38 -0.13 14.86
N HIS A 172 -11.38 0.55 16.01
CA HIS A 172 -12.62 0.88 16.72
C HIS A 172 -13.59 1.61 15.81
N ASP A 173 -13.10 2.65 15.15
CA ASP A 173 -13.92 3.47 14.31
C ASP A 173 -14.38 2.76 13.02
N LEU A 174 -13.54 1.91 12.40
CA LEU A 174 -13.94 1.08 11.26
C LEU A 174 -15.05 0.10 11.63
N ASN A 175 -15.00 -0.48 12.84
CA ASN A 175 -16.08 -1.33 13.33
C ASN A 175 -17.38 -0.54 13.52
N ASN A 176 -17.32 0.68 14.05
CA ASN A 176 -18.50 1.55 14.18
C ASN A 176 -19.12 1.85 12.81
N LEU A 177 -18.28 2.13 11.80
CA LEU A 177 -18.76 2.36 10.43
C LEU A 177 -19.36 1.08 9.82
N LYS A 178 -18.80 -0.08 10.14
CA LYS A 178 -19.29 -1.38 9.70
C LYS A 178 -20.70 -1.65 10.23
N GLU A 179 -20.90 -1.56 11.55
CA GLU A 179 -22.22 -1.73 12.18
C GLU A 179 -23.25 -0.77 11.59
N TRP A 180 -22.83 0.46 11.30
CA TRP A 180 -23.66 1.45 10.63
C TRP A 180 -24.04 1.03 9.21
N CYS A 181 -23.09 0.53 8.41
CA CYS A 181 -23.34 0.09 7.04
C CYS A 181 -24.28 -1.12 6.99
N GLU A 182 -24.09 -2.08 7.90
CA GLU A 182 -24.98 -3.23 8.07
C GLU A 182 -26.43 -2.78 8.37
N GLY A 183 -26.60 -1.77 9.23
CA GLY A 183 -27.91 -1.22 9.58
C GLY A 183 -28.67 -0.53 8.42
N TYR A 184 -27.99 -0.21 7.32
CA TYR A 184 -28.58 0.46 6.15
C TYR A 184 -28.37 -0.29 4.83
N GLU A 185 -27.93 -1.54 4.91
CA GLU A 185 -27.63 -2.43 3.78
C GLU A 185 -26.65 -1.84 2.76
N VAL A 186 -25.63 -1.13 3.26
CA VAL A 186 -24.55 -0.62 2.42
C VAL A 186 -23.45 -1.68 2.36
N ASP A 187 -23.06 -2.10 1.16
CA ASP A 187 -21.98 -3.09 0.97
C ASP A 187 -20.65 -2.59 1.58
N ASP A 188 -20.28 -3.22 2.68
CA ASP A 188 -19.17 -2.91 3.57
C ASP A 188 -17.97 -3.85 3.40
N SER A 189 -17.98 -4.72 2.39
CA SER A 189 -17.00 -5.79 2.19
C SER A 189 -15.52 -5.34 2.20
N GLY A 190 -15.26 -4.07 1.88
CA GLY A 190 -13.92 -3.48 1.97
C GLY A 190 -13.42 -3.25 3.41
N LEU A 191 -14.32 -3.07 4.39
CA LEU A 191 -13.96 -2.70 5.77
C LEU A 191 -13.25 -3.82 6.53
N ASP A 192 -13.65 -5.08 6.32
CA ASP A 192 -12.98 -6.24 6.95
C ASP A 192 -11.50 -6.34 6.56
N TYR A 193 -11.21 -6.06 5.29
CA TYR A 193 -9.83 -6.01 4.82
C TYR A 193 -9.05 -4.87 5.48
N LEU A 194 -9.65 -3.69 5.62
CA LEU A 194 -9.01 -2.55 6.28
C LEU A 194 -8.70 -2.82 7.75
N ILE A 195 -9.63 -3.45 8.48
CA ILE A 195 -9.41 -3.86 9.87
C ILE A 195 -8.20 -4.81 9.94
N SER A 196 -8.17 -5.83 9.08
CA SER A 196 -7.06 -6.80 9.06
C SER A 196 -5.68 -6.17 8.77
N ILE A 197 -5.63 -5.10 7.96
CA ILE A 197 -4.39 -4.36 7.70
C ILE A 197 -3.89 -3.65 8.96
N MET A 198 -4.79 -3.11 9.77
CA MET A 198 -4.45 -2.36 10.97
C MET A 198 -4.07 -3.27 12.14
N GLU A 199 -4.56 -4.50 12.18
CA GLU A 199 -4.20 -5.52 13.18
C GLU A 199 -2.76 -6.04 13.04
N ILE A 200 -2.09 -5.77 11.92
CA ILE A 200 -0.70 -6.18 11.71
C ILE A 200 0.23 -5.26 12.51
N GLU A 201 0.63 -5.70 13.70
CA GLU A 201 1.72 -5.10 14.47
C GLU A 201 3.07 -5.40 13.81
N GLU A 202 3.53 -4.51 12.93
CA GLU A 202 4.93 -4.50 12.49
C GLU A 202 5.61 -3.22 12.96
N GLU A 203 6.67 -3.37 13.76
CA GLU A 203 7.54 -2.26 14.11
C GLU A 203 8.58 -2.02 13.02
N MET A 204 8.80 -0.75 12.67
CA MET A 204 9.88 -0.39 11.75
C MET A 204 11.23 -0.79 12.37
N PRO A 205 12.02 -1.69 11.75
CA PRO A 205 13.30 -2.11 12.31
C PRO A 205 14.23 -0.90 12.46
N ASP A 206 15.03 -0.80 13.51
CA ASP A 206 15.96 0.32 13.68
C ASP A 206 16.98 0.44 12.54
N LYS A 207 17.42 1.67 12.28
CA LYS A 207 18.43 1.91 11.26
C LYS A 207 19.79 1.40 11.74
N PRO A 208 20.44 0.47 11.01
CA PRO A 208 21.72 -0.09 11.45
C PRO A 208 22.82 0.97 11.46
N ASP A 209 23.79 0.83 12.37
CA ASP A 209 24.95 1.71 12.46
C ASP A 209 26.08 1.27 11.51
N PRO A 210 26.59 2.13 10.62
CA PRO A 210 27.62 1.73 9.66
C PRO A 210 29.06 1.80 10.19
N THR A 211 29.29 2.02 11.49
CA THR A 211 30.62 2.29 12.08
C THR A 211 31.63 1.19 11.76
N ASP A 212 31.28 -0.08 12.00
CA ASP A 212 32.18 -1.22 11.77
C ASP A 212 32.62 -1.31 10.30
N ILE A 213 31.70 -1.11 9.36
CA ILE A 213 32.01 -1.11 7.91
C ILE A 213 32.91 0.09 7.57
N LEU A 214 32.67 1.25 8.18
CA LEU A 214 33.48 2.45 7.93
C LEU A 214 34.93 2.28 8.44
N GLU A 215 35.12 1.57 9.54
CA GLU A 215 36.45 1.20 10.06
C GLU A 215 37.16 0.22 9.12
N LEU A 216 36.48 -0.84 8.68
CA LEU A 216 37.03 -1.77 7.68
C LEU A 216 37.42 -1.07 6.38
N ILE A 217 36.60 -0.14 5.89
CA ILE A 217 36.91 0.68 4.71
C ILE A 217 38.10 1.61 4.97
N HIS A 218 38.23 2.16 6.17
CA HIS A 218 39.35 3.00 6.53
C HIS A 218 40.66 2.20 6.50
N ASP A 219 40.67 1.00 7.06
CA ASP A 219 41.84 0.13 7.13
C ASP A 219 42.23 -0.41 5.75
N ALA A 220 41.25 -0.80 4.93
CA ALA A 220 41.45 -1.17 3.53
C ALA A 220 42.11 -0.04 2.69
N ARG A 221 41.96 1.21 3.14
CA ARG A 221 42.54 2.42 2.53
C ARG A 221 43.85 2.85 3.15
N ASN A 222 44.62 1.95 3.76
CA ASN A 222 45.95 2.31 4.27
C ASN A 222 46.83 2.87 3.12
N PRO A 223 47.44 4.07 3.27
CA PRO A 223 48.35 4.69 2.29
C PRO A 223 49.43 3.74 1.74
N ILE A 224 49.91 2.83 2.58
CA ILE A 224 50.95 1.85 2.23
C ILE A 224 50.45 0.81 1.20
N ALA A 225 49.14 0.53 1.21
CA ALA A 225 48.49 -0.42 0.30
C ALA A 225 48.14 0.19 -1.07
N TYR A 226 48.31 1.50 -1.29
CA TYR A 226 47.93 2.12 -2.56
C TYR A 226 48.84 1.74 -3.73
N ILE A 227 48.23 1.34 -4.84
CA ILE A 227 48.91 1.18 -6.12
C ILE A 227 49.02 2.56 -6.78
N SER A 228 50.24 3.09 -6.88
CA SER A 228 50.51 4.44 -7.40
C SER A 228 51.29 4.45 -8.71
N ARG A 229 51.78 3.30 -9.19
CA ARG A 229 52.59 3.16 -10.40
C ARG A 229 52.23 1.88 -11.16
N GLY A 230 52.33 1.93 -12.49
CA GLY A 230 52.01 0.85 -13.43
C GLY A 230 50.75 1.17 -14.25
N TYR A 231 50.92 1.42 -15.55
CA TYR A 231 49.85 1.97 -16.40
C TYR A 231 48.62 1.06 -16.48
N THR A 232 48.80 -0.24 -16.69
CA THR A 232 47.70 -1.19 -16.90
C THR A 232 46.92 -1.52 -15.62
N VAL A 233 47.60 -1.79 -14.50
CA VAL A 233 46.93 -2.08 -13.21
C VAL A 233 46.13 -0.89 -12.69
N LEU A 234 46.57 0.35 -12.99
CA LEU A 234 45.88 1.55 -12.55
C LEU A 234 44.52 1.73 -13.23
N GLU A 235 44.31 1.16 -14.42
CA GLU A 235 43.01 1.19 -15.11
C GLU A 235 41.94 0.41 -14.35
N TYR A 236 42.33 -0.65 -13.63
CA TYR A 236 41.44 -1.47 -12.80
C TYR A 236 41.39 -0.99 -11.34
N TYR A 237 42.52 -0.49 -10.81
CA TYR A 237 42.61 -0.03 -9.42
C TYR A 237 41.90 1.31 -9.15
N LYS A 238 41.92 2.25 -10.10
CA LYS A 238 41.24 3.56 -9.94
C LYS A 238 39.72 3.42 -9.80
N PRO A 239 39.01 2.62 -10.64
CA PRO A 239 37.60 2.31 -10.44
C PRO A 239 37.29 1.77 -9.05
N TYR A 240 38.10 0.82 -8.54
CA TYR A 240 37.94 0.28 -7.18
C TYR A 240 37.99 1.39 -6.12
N ILE A 241 39.01 2.26 -6.16
CA ILE A 241 39.12 3.38 -5.19
C ILE A 241 37.95 4.35 -5.31
N SER A 242 37.49 4.63 -6.53
CA SER A 242 36.32 5.47 -6.76
C SER A 242 35.05 4.85 -6.14
N ALA A 243 34.80 3.56 -6.39
CA ALA A 243 33.66 2.83 -5.85
C ALA A 243 33.70 2.73 -4.32
N MET A 244 34.88 2.45 -3.74
CA MET A 244 35.10 2.40 -2.29
C MET A 244 34.82 3.76 -1.63
N ASN A 245 35.31 4.86 -2.22
CA ASN A 245 35.01 6.21 -1.74
C ASN A 245 33.52 6.56 -1.84
N HIS A 246 32.86 6.11 -2.90
CA HIS A 246 31.43 6.29 -3.06
C HIS A 246 30.63 5.55 -1.99
N LEU A 247 30.95 4.28 -1.72
CA LEU A 247 30.34 3.48 -0.65
C LEU A 247 30.54 4.14 0.71
N ARG A 248 31.77 4.55 1.04
CA ARG A 248 32.08 5.28 2.29
C ARG A 248 31.21 6.51 2.47
N ARG A 249 31.01 7.29 1.40
CA ARG A 249 30.18 8.49 1.44
C ARG A 249 28.72 8.14 1.70
N VAL A 250 28.19 7.14 1.01
CA VAL A 250 26.81 6.64 1.16
C VAL A 250 26.55 6.16 2.60
N LEU A 251 27.50 5.45 3.20
CA LEU A 251 27.44 4.99 4.59
C LEU A 251 27.51 6.15 5.59
N ARG A 252 28.42 7.11 5.39
CA ARG A 252 28.53 8.30 6.26
C ARG A 252 27.30 9.19 6.24
N GLU A 253 26.69 9.34 5.06
CA GLU A 253 25.43 10.06 4.89
C GLU A 253 24.22 9.23 5.38
N LYS A 254 24.45 8.01 5.92
CA LYS A 254 23.42 7.08 6.39
C LYS A 254 22.28 6.94 5.38
N ARG A 255 22.58 6.70 4.10
CA ARG A 255 21.54 6.59 3.06
C ARG A 255 20.74 5.27 3.17
N GLU A 256 19.56 5.24 2.57
CA GLU A 256 18.64 4.09 2.55
C GLU A 256 19.07 2.97 1.58
N TYR A 257 18.44 1.80 1.75
CA TYR A 257 18.72 0.53 1.07
C TYR A 257 19.17 0.68 -0.39
N ARG A 258 18.33 1.25 -1.28
CA ARG A 258 18.64 1.37 -2.71
C ARG A 258 19.95 2.11 -2.99
N SER A 259 20.29 3.13 -2.20
CA SER A 259 21.56 3.85 -2.37
C SER A 259 22.75 2.99 -1.95
N VAL A 260 22.60 2.25 -0.85
CA VAL A 260 23.64 1.35 -0.32
C VAL A 260 23.84 0.16 -1.26
N LEU A 261 22.76 -0.47 -1.73
CA LEU A 261 22.80 -1.55 -2.72
C LEU A 261 23.52 -1.12 -4.00
N ASN A 262 23.16 0.03 -4.57
CA ASN A 262 23.82 0.55 -5.76
C ASN A 262 25.32 0.83 -5.55
N ALA A 263 25.69 1.35 -4.38
CA ALA A 263 27.10 1.59 -4.05
C ALA A 263 27.87 0.27 -3.83
N SER A 264 27.23 -0.72 -3.22
CA SER A 264 27.79 -2.05 -2.99
C SER A 264 28.04 -2.78 -4.31
N ASN A 265 27.05 -2.81 -5.20
CA ASN A 265 27.16 -3.46 -6.52
C ASN A 265 28.26 -2.81 -7.38
N ARG A 266 28.46 -1.49 -7.27
CA ARG A 266 29.56 -0.78 -7.95
C ARG A 266 30.93 -1.22 -7.41
N LEU A 267 31.04 -1.42 -6.09
CA LEU A 267 32.27 -1.90 -5.47
C LEU A 267 32.54 -3.36 -5.83
N GLU A 268 31.55 -4.24 -5.70
CA GLU A 268 31.60 -5.65 -6.09
C GLU A 268 32.08 -5.81 -7.54
N LYS A 269 31.51 -5.02 -8.47
CA LYS A 269 31.95 -5.01 -9.87
C LYS A 269 33.42 -4.59 -10.03
N ALA A 270 33.82 -3.49 -9.40
CA ALA A 270 35.20 -2.99 -9.52
C ALA A 270 36.23 -3.95 -8.89
N VAL A 271 35.86 -4.67 -7.83
CA VAL A 271 36.69 -5.72 -7.23
C VAL A 271 36.77 -6.93 -8.15
N SER A 272 35.67 -7.36 -8.75
CA SER A 272 35.67 -8.47 -9.71
C SER A 272 36.55 -8.17 -10.93
N GLU A 273 36.51 -6.94 -11.46
CA GLU A 273 37.39 -6.51 -12.56
C GLU A 273 38.86 -6.52 -12.14
N LEU A 274 39.16 -6.11 -10.90
CA LEU A 274 40.53 -6.15 -10.37
C LEU A 274 41.03 -7.59 -10.09
N ASP A 275 40.17 -8.48 -9.59
CA ASP A 275 40.48 -9.92 -9.42
C ASP A 275 40.72 -10.59 -10.78
N ALA A 276 39.91 -10.30 -11.79
CA ALA A 276 40.09 -10.83 -13.13
C ALA A 276 41.47 -10.43 -13.71
N TYR A 277 41.82 -9.14 -13.60
CA TYR A 277 43.15 -8.63 -13.97
C TYR A 277 44.27 -9.34 -13.19
N TYR A 278 44.07 -9.58 -11.89
CA TYR A 278 45.01 -10.31 -11.06
C TYR A 278 45.22 -11.75 -11.54
N ARG A 279 44.13 -12.49 -11.78
CA ARG A 279 44.16 -13.87 -12.28
C ARG A 279 44.83 -13.96 -13.64
N GLU A 280 44.58 -13.03 -14.55
CA GLU A 280 45.15 -13.05 -15.90
C GLU A 280 46.66 -12.76 -15.92
N HIS A 281 47.11 -11.79 -15.12
CA HIS A 281 48.47 -11.26 -15.26
C HIS A 281 49.44 -11.64 -14.13
N TYR A 282 48.94 -12.11 -12.99
CA TYR A 282 49.77 -12.42 -11.83
C TYR A 282 49.67 -13.87 -11.37
N LEU A 283 48.53 -14.56 -11.61
CA LEU A 283 48.36 -15.97 -11.26
C LEU A 283 48.99 -16.88 -12.35
N GLN A 284 49.74 -17.91 -11.95
CA GLN A 284 50.31 -18.91 -12.87
C GLN A 284 49.73 -20.30 -12.57
N ALA A 285 49.53 -21.12 -13.62
CA ALA A 285 49.10 -22.50 -13.45
C ALA A 285 50.13 -23.31 -12.64
N GLY A 286 49.70 -23.83 -11.48
CA GLY A 286 50.49 -24.75 -10.66
C GLY A 286 51.43 -24.14 -9.60
N GLY A 287 51.35 -22.84 -9.27
CA GLY A 287 52.14 -22.31 -8.15
C GLY A 287 52.09 -20.80 -7.90
N MET A 288 52.62 -20.39 -6.74
CA MET A 288 52.68 -18.99 -6.28
C MET A 288 53.41 -18.07 -7.28
N PRO A 289 52.95 -16.83 -7.49
CA PRO A 289 53.61 -15.87 -8.36
C PRO A 289 55.08 -15.65 -7.97
N ARG A 290 55.98 -15.51 -8.95
CA ARG A 290 57.45 -15.39 -8.77
C ARG A 290 57.94 -14.28 -7.80
N ASN A 291 57.06 -13.41 -7.29
CA ASN A 291 57.39 -12.23 -6.50
C ASN A 291 56.60 -12.07 -5.19
N THR A 292 55.97 -13.11 -4.63
CA THR A 292 55.21 -12.99 -3.36
C THR A 292 55.90 -13.66 -2.17
N LYS A 293 55.98 -12.94 -1.04
CA LYS A 293 56.21 -13.53 0.31
C LYS A 293 54.88 -13.84 1.03
N ALA A 294 53.74 -13.52 0.43
CA ALA A 294 52.42 -13.71 1.03
C ALA A 294 51.91 -15.14 0.79
N ASN A 295 51.61 -15.86 1.88
CA ASN A 295 50.87 -17.12 1.84
C ASN A 295 49.40 -16.82 1.53
N ILE A 296 48.87 -17.32 0.40
CA ILE A 296 47.49 -17.03 -0.01
C ILE A 296 46.62 -18.25 0.24
N SER A 297 45.84 -18.24 1.33
CA SER A 297 44.89 -19.31 1.66
C SER A 297 43.73 -19.42 0.67
N ARG A 298 43.42 -18.34 -0.07
CA ARG A 298 42.24 -18.23 -0.95
C ARG A 298 42.33 -19.05 -2.25
N TYR A 299 43.52 -19.18 -2.84
CA TYR A 299 43.72 -19.91 -4.11
C TYR A 299 44.36 -21.30 -3.94
N ILE A 300 44.67 -21.72 -2.72
CA ILE A 300 45.17 -23.08 -2.45
C ILE A 300 44.05 -24.13 -2.56
N LYS A 301 42.78 -23.74 -2.35
CA LYS A 301 41.62 -24.66 -2.44
C LYS A 301 41.11 -24.92 -3.86
N GLU A 302 41.45 -24.09 -4.85
CA GLU A 302 40.99 -24.28 -6.25
C GLU A 302 41.96 -25.17 -7.07
N ALA A 303 43.07 -25.62 -6.49
CA ALA A 303 44.15 -26.36 -7.17
C ALA A 303 44.32 -27.82 -6.71
N GLU A 304 43.42 -28.32 -5.85
CA GLU A 304 43.23 -29.76 -5.55
C GLU A 304 42.02 -30.30 -6.32
#